data_AF-A0A6A6BQS6-F1
#
_entry.id   AF-A0A6A6BQS6-F1
#
_cell.length_a   1.000
_cell.length_b   1.000
_cell.length_c   1.000
_cell.angle_alpha   90.00
_cell.angle_beta   90.00
_cell.angle_gamma   90.00
#
_symmetry.space_group_name_H-M   'P 1'
#
loop_
_entity.id
_entity.type
_entity.pdbx_description
1 polymer ?
#
loop_
_entity_poly.entity_id
_entity_poly.type
_entity_poly.pdbx_seq_one_letter_code
_entity_poly.pdbx_strand_id
1 'polypeptide(L)'
;MAEYYSQSTPDNWTHQYPCPMELDIDFLAGPGLNDSARLTIKRRKFGKFIGLRGCETPVKETQMRIELAQERLKLRMKELRDEEERMSHGFNKWTL
;
A
#
# COMPACT_ATOMS: atom_id res chain seq x y z
N MET A 1 19.92 -1.09 -2.03
CA MET A 1 18.85 -0.06 -1.94
C MET A 1 19.41 1.36 -1.85
N ALA A 2 20.36 1.66 -0.95
CA ALA A 2 20.96 3.01 -0.88
C ALA A 2 21.67 3.42 -2.18
N GLU A 3 22.32 2.48 -2.86
CA GLU A 3 23.03 2.71 -4.13
C GLU A 3 22.10 3.17 -5.27
N TYR A 4 20.86 2.66 -5.32
CA TYR A 4 19.82 3.08 -6.28
C TYR A 4 19.37 4.54 -6.09
N TYR A 5 19.57 5.10 -4.90
CA TYR A 5 19.27 6.50 -4.57
C TYR A 5 20.53 7.34 -4.38
N SER A 6 21.71 6.78 -4.66
CA SER A 6 22.99 7.44 -4.46
C SER A 6 23.27 8.38 -5.63
N GLN A 7 23.22 9.70 -5.39
CA GLN A 7 23.63 10.70 -6.37
C GLN A 7 25.16 10.86 -6.49
N SER A 8 25.93 10.02 -5.79
CA SER A 8 27.40 10.12 -5.73
C SER A 8 28.10 9.54 -6.96
N THR A 9 27.43 8.65 -7.69
CA THR A 9 27.94 8.00 -8.91
C THR A 9 27.00 8.34 -10.06
N PRO A 10 27.45 9.14 -11.05
CA PRO A 10 26.62 9.49 -12.19
C PRO A 10 26.24 8.24 -13.00
N ASP A 11 24.95 8.09 -13.27
CA ASP A 11 24.35 7.11 -14.17
C ASP A 11 23.32 7.76 -15.12
N ASN A 12 22.59 6.95 -15.88
CA ASN A 12 21.57 7.40 -16.84
C ASN A 12 20.36 8.11 -16.17
N TRP A 13 20.26 8.07 -14.84
CA TRP A 13 19.18 8.64 -14.03
C TRP A 13 19.63 9.90 -13.26
N THR A 14 20.92 10.26 -13.31
CA THR A 14 21.51 11.42 -12.61
C THR A 14 20.76 12.73 -12.80
N HIS A 15 20.26 12.98 -14.02
CA HIS A 15 19.56 14.22 -14.37
C HIS A 15 18.03 14.10 -14.26
N GLN A 16 17.54 12.92 -13.87
CA GLN A 16 16.11 12.72 -13.66
C GLN A 16 15.73 13.15 -12.25
N TYR A 17 14.52 13.69 -12.13
CA TYR A 17 13.98 14.00 -10.83
C TYR A 17 13.89 12.71 -9.99
N PRO A 18 14.19 12.74 -8.68
CA PRO A 18 14.10 11.56 -7.84
C PRO A 18 12.75 10.87 -8.01
N CYS A 19 12.77 9.56 -8.25
CA CYS A 19 11.56 8.77 -8.42
C CYS A 19 10.64 8.97 -7.21
N PRO A 20 9.33 9.25 -7.41
CA PRO A 20 8.38 9.34 -6.31
C PRO A 20 8.43 8.05 -5.49
N MET A 21 8.70 8.18 -4.19
CA MET A 21 8.72 7.02 -3.31
C MET A 21 7.26 6.62 -3.03
N GLU A 22 6.80 5.53 -3.64
CA GLU A 22 5.44 4.98 -3.50
C GLU A 22 5.23 4.33 -2.11
N LEU A 23 5.44 5.08 -1.04
CA LEU A 23 5.37 4.60 0.34
C LEU A 23 3.93 4.35 0.78
N ASP A 24 3.43 3.13 0.57
CA ASP A 24 2.07 2.69 0.96
C ASP A 24 0.98 3.70 0.55
N ILE A 25 0.88 3.99 -0.76
CA ILE A 25 -0.12 4.92 -1.30
C ILE A 25 -1.52 4.53 -0.82
N ASP A 26 -1.82 3.26 -0.90
CA ASP A 26 -3.06 2.63 -0.45
C ASP A 26 -3.43 2.88 1.01
N PHE A 27 -2.47 2.75 1.92
CA PHE A 27 -2.69 2.97 3.34
C PHE A 27 -2.85 4.46 3.64
N LEU A 28 -2.02 5.30 3.02
CA LEU A 28 -2.03 6.74 3.24
C LEU A 28 -3.23 7.43 2.58
N ALA A 29 -3.79 6.86 1.52
CA ALA A 29 -4.99 7.34 0.85
C ALA A 29 -6.29 7.04 1.62
N GLY A 30 -6.21 6.24 2.69
CA GLY A 30 -7.37 5.90 3.51
C GLY A 30 -8.07 7.15 4.06
N PRO A 31 -9.42 7.18 4.12
CA PRO A 31 -10.20 8.33 4.57
C PRO A 31 -10.03 8.63 6.07
N GLY A 32 -9.50 7.68 6.85
CA GLY A 32 -9.30 7.81 8.29
C GLY A 32 -8.05 8.58 8.74
N LEU A 33 -7.22 9.06 7.80
CA LEU A 33 -6.01 9.82 8.11
C LEU A 33 -6.16 11.27 7.64
N ASN A 34 -5.95 12.23 8.55
CA ASN A 34 -5.79 13.63 8.15
C ASN A 34 -4.37 13.89 7.61
N ASP A 35 -4.16 15.04 6.96
CA ASP A 35 -2.88 15.35 6.30
C ASP A 35 -1.70 15.42 7.28
N SER A 36 -1.93 15.91 8.50
CA SER A 36 -0.91 15.94 9.54
C SER A 36 -0.46 14.53 9.96
N ALA A 37 -1.41 13.60 10.11
CA ALA A 37 -1.13 12.20 10.41
C ALA A 37 -0.38 11.52 9.25
N ARG A 38 -0.79 11.78 8.00
CA ARG A 38 -0.08 11.30 6.80
C ARG A 38 1.36 11.79 6.77
N LEU A 39 1.60 13.07 7.01
CA LEU A 39 2.93 13.66 7.06
C LEU A 39 3.78 13.06 8.19
N THR A 40 3.19 12.81 9.35
CA THR A 40 3.87 12.18 10.49
C THR A 40 4.35 10.76 10.15
N ILE A 41 3.49 9.96 9.51
CA ILE A 41 3.85 8.61 9.04
C ILE A 41 4.95 8.68 7.99
N LYS A 42 4.84 9.59 7.00
CA LYS A 42 5.86 9.78 5.95
C LYS A 42 7.22 10.15 6.55
N ARG A 43 7.26 11.12 7.48
CA ARG A 43 8.49 11.53 8.18
C ARG A 43 9.12 10.38 8.94
N ARG A 44 8.31 9.57 9.64
CA ARG A 44 8.80 8.41 10.36
C ARG A 44 9.38 7.35 9.42
N LYS A 45 8.67 7.00 8.35
CA LYS A 45 9.16 6.04 7.35
C LYS A 45 10.49 6.47 6.75
N PHE A 46 10.60 7.75 6.40
CA PHE A 46 11.84 8.31 5.90
C PHE A 46 12.95 8.27 6.95
N GLY A 47 12.65 8.67 8.20
CA GLY A 47 13.58 8.59 9.32
C GLY A 47 14.09 7.17 9.55
N LYS A 48 13.21 6.16 9.49
CA LYS A 48 13.58 4.75 9.57
C LYS A 48 14.46 4.31 8.39
N PHE A 49 14.13 4.75 7.18
CA PHE A 49 14.91 4.45 5.97
C PHE A 49 16.35 4.97 6.06
N ILE A 50 16.56 6.17 6.61
CA ILE A 50 17.89 6.76 6.78
C ILE A 50 18.57 6.35 8.11
N GLY A 51 17.95 5.48 8.92
CA GLY A 51 18.54 4.95 10.15
C GLY A 51 18.44 5.86 11.38
N LEU A 52 17.49 6.79 11.43
CA LEU A 52 17.21 7.57 12.65
C LEU A 52 16.58 6.70 13.74
N ARG A 53 17.07 6.86 14.98
CA ARG A 53 16.48 6.22 16.16
C ARG A 53 15.09 6.81 16.46
N GLY A 54 14.21 5.99 17.03
CA GLY A 54 12.86 6.40 17.42
C GLY A 54 11.87 6.51 16.25
N CYS A 55 12.27 6.10 15.04
CA CYS A 55 11.41 6.10 13.86
C CYS A 55 10.73 4.75 13.61
N GLU A 56 10.61 3.89 14.63
CA GLU A 56 9.98 2.58 14.48
C GLU A 56 8.46 2.69 14.25
N THR A 57 7.95 1.86 13.35
CA THR A 57 6.53 1.77 13.05
C THR A 57 5.75 1.32 14.29
N PRO A 58 4.79 2.12 14.81
CA PRO A 58 4.01 1.76 15.98
C PRO A 58 3.12 0.56 15.70
N VAL A 59 2.91 -0.25 16.74
CA VAL A 59 2.03 -1.43 16.68
C VAL A 59 0.63 -1.09 16.18
N LYS A 60 0.06 0.04 16.62
CA LYS A 60 -1.25 0.51 16.16
C LYS A 60 -1.32 0.73 14.64
N GLU A 61 -0.25 1.28 14.05
CA GLU A 61 -0.19 1.47 12.60
C GLU A 61 -0.13 0.11 11.89
N THR A 62 0.68 -0.82 12.40
CA THR A 62 0.75 -2.19 11.86
C THR A 62 -0.61 -2.88 11.90
N GLN A 63 -1.35 -2.71 12.99
CA GLN A 63 -2.68 -3.31 13.14
C GLN A 63 -3.70 -2.71 12.17
N MET A 64 -3.71 -1.39 11.98
CA MET A 64 -4.56 -0.74 10.97
C MET A 64 -4.29 -1.27 9.55
N ARG A 65 -3.03 -1.57 9.22
CA ARG A 65 -2.67 -2.16 7.92
C ARG A 65 -3.21 -3.57 7.76
N ILE A 66 -3.13 -4.39 8.81
CA ILE A 66 -3.68 -5.74 8.82
C ILE A 66 -5.19 -5.68 8.61
N GLU A 67 -5.88 -4.80 9.33
CA GLU A 67 -7.33 -4.60 9.20
C GLU A 67 -7.73 -4.20 7.77
N LEU A 68 -7.03 -3.22 7.18
CA LEU A 68 -7.28 -2.79 5.80
C LEU A 68 -7.05 -3.93 4.79
N ALA A 69 -5.99 -4.73 4.99
CA ALA A 69 -5.71 -5.90 4.14
C ALA A 69 -6.81 -6.96 4.28
N GLN A 70 -7.31 -7.21 5.50
CA GLN A 70 -8.40 -8.14 5.75
C GLN A 70 -9.71 -7.67 5.11
N GLU A 71 -10.04 -6.38 5.17
CA GLU A 71 -11.23 -5.82 4.52
C GLU A 71 -11.18 -6.00 3.00
N ARG A 72 -10.02 -5.75 2.38
CA ARG A 72 -9.81 -5.98 0.94
C ARG A 72 -10.01 -7.44 0.56
N LEU A 73 -9.47 -8.37 1.34
CA LEU A 73 -9.66 -9.80 1.11
C LEU A 73 -11.14 -10.19 1.23
N LYS A 74 -11.87 -9.66 2.22
CA LYS A 74 -13.31 -9.92 2.39
C LYS A 74 -14.12 -9.45 1.18
N LEU A 75 -13.85 -8.24 0.69
CA LEU A 75 -14.51 -7.71 -0.52
C LEU A 75 -14.23 -8.60 -1.72
N ARG A 76 -12.96 -8.97 -1.92
CA ARG A 76 -12.57 -9.83 -3.04
C ARG A 76 -13.21 -11.22 -2.98
N MET A 77 -13.28 -11.82 -1.80
CA MET A 77 -13.96 -13.10 -1.60
C MET A 77 -15.46 -13.02 -1.90
N LYS A 78 -16.09 -11.88 -1.57
CA LYS A 78 -17.51 -11.65 -1.90
C LYS A 78 -17.72 -11.54 -3.41
N GLU A 79 -16.89 -10.75 -4.09
CA GLU A 79 -16.96 -10.62 -5.56
C GLU A 79 -16.87 -11.98 -6.26
N LEU A 80 -15.90 -12.81 -5.86
CA LEU A 80 -15.73 -14.15 -6.41
C LEU A 80 -16.95 -15.04 -6.17
N ARG A 81 -17.55 -14.99 -4.97
CA ARG A 81 -18.78 -15.73 -4.68
C ARG A 81 -19.94 -15.27 -5.56
N ASP A 82 -20.13 -13.95 -5.68
CA ASP A 82 -21.19 -13.39 -6.51
C ASP A 82 -20.98 -13.76 -8.00
N GLU A 83 -19.72 -13.83 -8.48
CA GLU A 83 -19.38 -14.34 -9.80
C GLU A 83 -19.71 -15.83 -9.97
N GLU A 84 -19.34 -16.67 -9.02
CA GLU A 84 -19.65 -18.12 -9.02
C GLU A 84 -21.17 -18.36 -9.08
N GLU A 85 -21.94 -17.61 -8.30
CA GLU A 85 -23.41 -17.66 -8.31
C GLU A 85 -23.96 -17.23 -9.68
N ARG A 86 -23.46 -16.14 -10.28
CA ARG A 86 -23.85 -15.71 -11.64
C ARG A 86 -23.53 -16.76 -12.69
N MET A 87 -22.37 -17.40 -12.61
CA MET A 87 -21.95 -18.45 -13.54
C MET A 87 -22.78 -19.72 -13.39
N SER A 88 -23.09 -20.13 -12.15
CA SER A 88 -23.97 -21.27 -11.85
C SER A 88 -25.40 -21.02 -12.33
N HIS A 89 -25.98 -19.86 -12.03
CA HIS A 89 -27.31 -19.48 -12.51
C HIS A 89 -27.36 -19.30 -14.03
N GLY A 90 -26.29 -18.79 -14.63
CA GLY A 90 -26.11 -18.71 -16.07
C GLY A 90 -26.09 -20.09 -16.72
N PHE A 91 -25.33 -21.04 -16.18
CA PHE A 91 -25.26 -22.42 -16.67
C PHE A 91 -26.61 -23.14 -16.62
N ASN A 92 -27.32 -23.06 -15.49
CA ASN A 92 -28.64 -23.70 -15.32
C ASN A 92 -29.73 -23.16 -16.27
N LYS A 93 -29.56 -21.94 -16.82
CA LYS A 93 -30.49 -21.34 -17.78
C LYS A 93 -30.39 -21.94 -19.19
N TRP A 94 -29.26 -22.53 -19.56
CA TRP A 94 -29.01 -23.06 -20.92
C TRP A 94 -29.09 -24.59 -21.02
N THR A 95 -29.24 -25.30 -19.89
CA THR A 95 -29.27 -26.77 -19.83
C THR A 95 -30.65 -27.38 -19.57
N LEU A 96 -31.73 -26.58 -19.67
CA LEU A 96 -33.13 -26.99 -19.54
C LEU A 96 -33.91 -26.74 -20.83
#